data_AF-A0A5C7MYE3-F1
#
_entry.id   AF-A0A5C7MYE3-F1
#
_cell.length_a   1.000
_cell.length_b   1.000
_cell.length_c   1.000
_cell.angle_alpha   90.00
_cell.angle_beta   90.00
_cell.angle_gamma   90.00
#
_symmetry.space_group_name_H-M   'P 1'
#
loop_
_entity.id
_entity.type
_entity.pdbx_description
1 polymer ?
#
loop_
_entity_poly.entity_id
_entity_poly.type
_entity_poly.pdbx_seq_one_letter_code
_entity_poly.pdbx_strand_id
1 'polypeptide(L)' 'MYEEVIARLDGTPDTAPVSWIAEFFGVTHSTVIHAIHAERLPAEPITNSEGKVLGYNIRPRDALLLWGHRLHKKGA' A
#
# COMPACT_ATOMS: atom_id res chain seq x y z
N MET A 1 -14.13 1.82 -16.35
CA MET A 1 -12.84 1.29 -15.84
C MET A 1 -12.40 1.97 -14.55
N TYR A 2 -12.47 3.31 -14.42
CA TYR A 2 -12.24 3.98 -13.13
C TYR A 2 -13.36 3.76 -12.11
N GLU A 3 -14.62 3.73 -12.57
CA GLU A 3 -15.82 3.49 -11.73
C GLU A 3 -15.74 2.21 -10.89
N GLU A 4 -15.24 1.10 -11.44
CA GLU A 4 -15.13 -0.17 -10.72
C GLU A 4 -14.06 -0.15 -9.63
N VAL A 5 -12.98 0.60 -9.84
CA VAL A 5 -11.91 0.77 -8.86
C VAL A 5 -12.38 1.69 -7.73
N ILE A 6 -13.09 2.77 -8.06
CA ILE A 6 -13.69 3.69 -7.09
C ILE A 6 -14.75 2.96 -6.26
N ALA A 7 -15.63 2.17 -6.90
CA ALA A 7 -16.63 1.37 -6.20
C ALA A 7 -16.03 0.30 -5.28
N ARG A 8 -14.87 -0.29 -5.63
CA ARG A 8 -14.15 -1.19 -4.72
C ARG A 8 -13.51 -0.47 -3.53
N LEU A 9 -13.21 0.82 -3.66
CA LEU A 9 -12.68 1.63 -2.57
C LEU A 9 -13.77 2.16 -1.63
N ASP A 10 -15.00 2.34 -2.12
CA ASP A 10 -16.17 2.65 -1.30
C ASP A 10 -16.51 1.44 -0.42
N GLY A 11 -16.11 1.51 0.85
CA GLY A 11 -16.24 0.42 1.83
C GLY A 11 -14.90 -0.08 2.37
N THR A 12 -13.78 0.45 1.89
CA THR A 12 -12.46 0.19 2.48
C THR A 12 -12.27 0.99 3.77
N PRO A 13 -11.49 0.48 4.74
CA PRO A 13 -11.17 1.23 5.95
C PRO A 13 -10.33 2.47 5.63
N ASP A 14 -10.36 3.48 6.50
CA ASP A 14 -9.57 4.70 6.33
C ASP A 14 -8.06 4.41 6.24
N THR A 15 -7.60 3.45 7.04
CA THR A 15 -6.24 2.90 7.01
C THR A 15 -6.26 1.39 7.18
N ALA A 16 -5.32 0.70 6.53
CA ALA A 16 -5.17 -0.74 6.60
C ALA A 16 -3.69 -1.15 6.74
N PRO A 17 -3.40 -2.29 7.40
CA PRO A 17 -2.04 -2.81 7.47
C PRO A 17 -1.56 -3.34 6.12
N VAL A 18 -0.24 -3.47 5.98
CA VAL A 18 0.44 -3.98 4.77
C VAL A 18 -0.13 -5.31 4.27
N SER A 19 -0.48 -6.24 5.18
CA SER A 19 -1.06 -7.55 4.81
C SER A 19 -2.40 -7.41 4.10
N TRP A 20 -3.28 -6.56 4.63
CA TRP A 20 -4.58 -6.28 4.02
C TRP A 20 -4.42 -5.62 2.65
N ILE A 21 -3.51 -4.65 2.52
CA ILE A 21 -3.21 -4.00 1.23
C ILE A 21 -2.70 -5.03 0.21
N ALA A 22 -1.78 -5.89 0.62
CA ALA A 22 -1.21 -6.92 -0.25
C ALA A 22 -2.30 -7.86 -0.78
N GLU A 23 -3.20 -8.31 0.10
CA GLU A 23 -4.32 -9.18 -0.26
C GLU A 23 -5.33 -8.46 -1.18
N PHE A 24 -5.79 -7.27 -0.79
CA PHE A 24 -6.80 -6.51 -1.54
C PHE A 24 -6.34 -6.17 -2.97
N PHE A 25 -5.05 -5.84 -3.14
CA PHE A 25 -4.46 -5.48 -4.42
C PHE A 25 -3.85 -6.67 -5.18
N GLY A 26 -3.85 -7.88 -4.59
CA GLY A 26 -3.29 -9.08 -5.20
C GLY A 26 -1.78 -8.97 -5.47
N VAL A 27 -1.02 -8.37 -4.55
CA VAL A 27 0.44 -8.21 -4.64
C VAL A 27 1.13 -8.87 -3.45
N THR A 28 2.44 -9.07 -3.53
CA THR A 28 3.19 -9.62 -2.39
C THR A 28 3.36 -8.58 -1.29
N HIS A 29 3.41 -9.03 -0.04
CA HIS A 29 3.75 -8.18 1.10
C HIS A 29 5.08 -7.43 0.89
N SER A 30 6.08 -8.10 0.31
CA SER A 30 7.38 -7.51 -0.03
C SER A 30 7.28 -6.38 -1.06
N THR A 31 6.35 -6.46 -2.02
CA THR A 31 6.12 -5.39 -3.00
C THR A 31 5.63 -4.13 -2.30
N VAL A 32 4.70 -4.27 -1.36
CA VAL A 32 4.15 -3.13 -0.60
C VAL A 32 5.23 -2.51 0.28
N ILE A 33 5.98 -3.31 1.04
CA ILE A 33 7.09 -2.83 1.88
C ILE A 33 8.16 -2.13 1.03
N HIS A 34 8.53 -2.70 -0.12
CA HIS A 34 9.50 -2.09 -1.02
C HIS A 34 9.02 -0.73 -1.54
N ALA A 35 7.74 -0.59 -1.88
CA ALA A 35 7.18 0.68 -2.34
C ALA A 35 7.20 1.75 -1.22
N ILE A 36 6.95 1.36 0.03
CA ILE A 36 7.07 2.25 1.19
C ILE A 36 8.52 2.72 1.35
N HIS A 37 9.48 1.78 1.37
CA HIS A 37 10.91 2.11 1.53
C HIS A 37 11.49 2.90 0.37
N ALA A 38 10.94 2.75 -0.83
CA ALA A 38 11.29 3.55 -2.00
C ALA A 38 10.57 4.92 -2.04
N GLU A 39 9.85 5.29 -0.97
CA GLU A 39 9.06 6.53 -0.85
C GLU A 39 8.03 6.71 -1.99
N ARG A 40 7.56 5.58 -2.55
CA ARG A 40 6.55 5.55 -3.63
C ARG A 40 5.14 5.29 -3.12
N LEU A 41 5.01 4.90 -1.85
CA LEU A 41 3.75 4.67 -1.19
C LEU A 41 3.78 5.34 0.19
N PRO A 42 2.95 6.38 0.41
CA PRO A 42 2.78 6.97 1.73
C PRO A 42 2.28 5.93 2.73
N ALA A 43 2.91 5.87 3.90
CA ALA A 43 2.52 4.98 4.98
C ALA A 43 2.93 5.55 6.34
N GLU A 44 2.12 5.27 7.36
CA GLU A 44 2.39 5.65 8.75
C GLU A 44 2.98 4.45 9.50
N PRO A 45 4.17 4.55 10.10
CA PRO A 45 4.77 3.44 10.83
C PRO A 45 4.00 3.17 12.13
N ILE A 46 3.77 1.88 12.40
CA ILE A 46 3.26 1.41 13.68
C ILE A 46 4.48 1.10 14.55
N THR A 47 4.68 1.87 15.61
CA THR A 47 5.83 1.70 16.52
C THR A 47 5.42 1.12 17.86
N ASN A 48 6.29 0.33 18.49
CA ASN A 48 6.14 -0.03 19.90
C ASN A 48 6.53 1.15 20.82
N SER A 49 6.45 0.94 22.14
CA SER A 49 6.85 1.92 23.16
C SER A 49 8.33 2.31 23.11
N GLU A 50 9.17 1.53 22.42
CA GLU A 50 10.61 1.75 22.26
C GLU A 50 10.95 2.43 20.93
N GLY A 51 9.95 2.77 20.12
CA GLY A 51 10.14 3.39 18.80
C GLY A 51 10.51 2.41 17.67
N LYS A 52 10.52 1.09 17.94
CA LYS A 52 10.74 0.06 16.90
C LYS A 52 9.52 -0.05 16.01
N VAL A 53 9.73 0.03 14.70
CA VAL A 53 8.69 -0.19 13.68
C VAL A 53 8.28 -1.67 13.65
N LEU A 54 7.01 -1.94 13.93
CA LEU A 54 6.40 -3.25 13.88
C LEU A 54 5.62 -3.49 12.57
N GLY A 55 5.23 -2.42 11.89
CA GLY A 55 4.47 -2.47 10.64
C GLY A 55 4.15 -1.08 10.11
N TYR A 56 3.27 -1.01 9.12
CA TYR A 56 2.82 0.24 8.52
C TYR A 56 1.31 0.22 8.30
N ASN A 57 0.66 1.35 8.59
CA ASN A 57 -0.70 1.65 8.18
C ASN A 57 -0.67 2.47 6.89
N ILE A 58 -1.49 2.08 5.92
CA ILE A 58 -1.56 2.67 4.59
C ILE A 58 -3.02 3.04 4.32
N ARG A 59 -3.26 4.16 3.67
CA ARG A 59 -4.61 4.47 3.16
C ARG A 59 -4.85 3.63 1.91
N PRO A 60 -5.92 2.82 1.83
CA PRO A 60 -6.21 2.02 0.63
C PRO A 60 -6.26 2.84 -0.67
N ARG A 61 -6.67 4.12 -0.58
CA ARG A 61 -6.64 5.07 -1.71
C ARG A 61 -5.23 5.35 -2.23
N ASP A 62 -4.25 5.49 -1.33
CA ASP A 62 -2.86 5.75 -1.71
C ASP A 62 -2.19 4.49 -2.29
N ALA A 63 -2.65 3.30 -1.88
CA ALA A 63 -2.14 2.03 -2.41
C ALA A 63 -2.42 1.84 -3.92
N LEU A 64 -3.31 2.63 -4.53
CA LEU A 64 -3.43 2.72 -5.99
C LEU A 64 -2.09 3.06 -6.68
N LEU A 65 -1.19 3.77 -6.00
CA LEU A 65 0.14 4.13 -6.48
C LEU A 65 1.03 2.89 -6.75
N LEU A 66 0.72 1.73 -6.16
CA LEU A 66 1.42 0.47 -6.42
C LEU A 66 1.38 0.08 -7.90
N TRP A 67 0.27 0.36 -8.60
CA TRP A 67 0.16 0.10 -10.03
C TRP A 67 1.01 1.07 -10.87
N GLY A 68 1.10 2.33 -10.47
CA GLY A 68 2.05 3.28 -11.05
C GLY A 68 3.51 2.82 -10.88
N HIS A 69 3.87 2.34 -9.69
CA HIS A 69 5.21 1.80 -9.42
C HIS A 69 5.56 0.59 -10.29
N ARG A 70 4.63 -0.33 -10.51
CA ARG A 70 4.86 -1.52 -11.36
C ARG A 70 4.99 -1.17 -12.85
N LEU A 71 4.29 -0.12 -13.32
CA LEU A 71 4.35 0.32 -14.72
C LEU A 71 5.70 0.98 -15.07
N HIS A 72 6.35 1.65 -14.12
CA HIS A 72 7.66 2.28 -14.35
C HIS A 72 8.84 1.30 -14.32
N LYS A 73 8.63 0.01 -14.01
CA LYS A 73 9.69 -1.01 -14.00
C LYS A 73 9.88 -1.75 -15.34
N LYS A 74 9.35 -1.22 -16.45
CA LYS A 74 9.66 -1.71 -17.80
C LYS A 74 10.82 -0.90 -18.38
N GLY A 75 12.05 -1.29 -18.04
CA GLY A 75 13.26 -0.72 -18.64
C GLY A 75 14.49 -0.78 -17.73
N ALA A 76 15.06 -1.98 -17.57
CA ALA A 76 16.49 -2.21 -17.38
C ALA A 76 16.80 -3.63 -17.84
#